data_AF-A0A3D6BDE7-F1
#
_entry.id   AF-A0A3D6BDE7-F1
#
_cell.length_a   1.000
_cell.length_b   1.000
_cell.length_c   1.000
_cell.angle_alpha   90.00
_cell.angle_beta   90.00
_cell.angle_gamma   90.00
#
_symmetry.space_group_name_H-M   'P 1'
#
loop_
_entity.id
_entity.type
_entity.pdbx_description
1 polymer ?
#
loop_
_entity_poly.entity_id
_entity_poly.type
_entity_poly.pdbx_seq_one_letter_code
_entity_poly.pdbx_strand_id
1 'polypeptide(L)'
;MRAKIEPADLKELILIKFGSLDNFAKKAGLNNSQVSVGLKQQTARFMALVKKLGIKIDQNGDGNKKVANEDIRNQLQNCMDRLASLETILKEKEKVIEHQNNMLKMMTQFVEEMKKKNR
;
A
#
# COMPACT_ATOMS: atom_id res chain seq x y z
N MET A 1 -22.58 15.16 22.94
CA MET A 1 -22.21 14.05 22.01
C MET A 1 -20.78 14.29 21.53
N ARG A 2 -19.90 13.29 21.48
CA ARG A 2 -18.53 13.48 20.92
C ARG A 2 -18.63 13.68 19.40
N ALA A 3 -17.96 14.69 18.87
CA ALA A 3 -17.84 14.90 17.42
C ALA A 3 -17.20 13.64 16.79
N LYS A 4 -17.87 13.07 15.79
CA LYS A 4 -17.31 11.99 14.96
C LYS A 4 -16.40 12.63 13.92
N ILE A 5 -15.24 12.02 13.69
CA ILE A 5 -14.38 12.39 12.56
C ILE A 5 -15.03 11.83 11.31
N GLU A 6 -14.78 12.41 10.13
CA GLU A 6 -15.19 11.73 8.91
C GLU A 6 -14.46 10.37 8.79
N PRO A 7 -15.14 9.28 8.42
CA PRO A 7 -14.48 7.98 8.22
C PRO A 7 -13.34 8.03 7.20
N ALA A 8 -13.41 8.93 6.21
CA ALA A 8 -12.36 9.14 5.21
C ALA A 8 -11.07 9.67 5.86
N ASP A 9 -11.14 10.75 6.64
CA ASP A 9 -9.99 11.34 7.33
C ASP A 9 -9.34 10.35 8.30
N LEU A 10 -10.16 9.61 9.06
CA LEU A 10 -9.66 8.61 10.01
C LEU A 10 -8.95 7.46 9.28
N LYS A 11 -9.47 7.04 8.13
CA LYS A 11 -8.84 6.04 7.27
C LYS A 11 -7.50 6.56 6.74
N GLU A 12 -7.45 7.81 6.28
CA GLU A 12 -6.23 8.43 5.78
C GLU A 12 -5.15 8.52 6.86
N LEU A 13 -5.49 8.97 8.07
CA LEU A 13 -4.56 9.00 9.21
C LEU A 13 -4.00 7.61 9.56
N ILE A 14 -4.81 6.56 9.44
CA ILE A 14 -4.35 5.18 9.61
C ILE A 14 -3.38 4.79 8.49
N LEU A 15 -3.72 5.11 7.24
CA LEU A 15 -2.88 4.78 6.09
C LEU A 15 -1.54 5.51 6.12
N ILE A 16 -1.54 6.78 6.49
CA ILE A 16 -0.32 7.58 6.69
C ILE A 16 0.63 6.90 7.69
N LYS A 17 0.08 6.41 8.81
CA LYS A 17 0.91 5.86 9.88
C LYS A 17 1.33 4.40 9.66
N PHE A 18 0.45 3.58 9.08
CA PHE A 18 0.63 2.13 9.00
C PHE A 18 0.85 1.60 7.58
N GLY A 19 0.72 2.46 6.55
CA GLY A 19 0.86 2.13 5.13
C GLY A 19 -0.32 1.34 4.55
N SER A 20 -1.02 0.57 5.37
CA SER A 20 -2.23 -0.17 4.98
C SER A 20 -3.17 -0.39 6.16
N LEU A 21 -4.44 -0.63 5.85
CA LEU A 21 -5.42 -1.03 6.88
C LEU A 21 -5.09 -2.40 7.48
N ASP A 22 -4.52 -3.31 6.69
CA ASP A 22 -4.11 -4.64 7.16
C ASP A 22 -3.00 -4.56 8.22
N ASN A 23 -2.03 -3.67 8.02
CA ASN A 23 -0.95 -3.46 8.98
C ASN A 23 -1.48 -2.87 10.29
N PHE A 24 -2.43 -1.93 10.19
CA PHE A 24 -3.14 -1.42 11.35
C PHE A 24 -3.93 -2.52 12.05
N ALA A 25 -4.70 -3.33 11.31
CA ALA A 25 -5.50 -4.43 11.85
C ALA A 25 -4.64 -5.42 12.64
N LYS A 26 -3.51 -5.86 12.06
CA LYS A 26 -2.53 -6.72 12.73
C LYS A 26 -1.99 -6.10 14.02
N LYS A 27 -1.61 -4.83 13.99
CA LYS A 27 -1.07 -4.10 15.15
C LYS A 27 -2.12 -3.84 16.22
N ALA A 28 -3.38 -3.69 15.81
CA ALA A 28 -4.55 -3.49 16.64
C ALA A 28 -5.11 -4.79 17.24
N GLY A 29 -4.69 -5.95 16.75
CA GLY A 29 -5.30 -7.24 17.09
C GLY A 29 -6.74 -7.37 16.56
N LEU A 30 -7.01 -6.75 15.41
CA LEU A 30 -8.31 -6.74 14.74
C LEU A 30 -8.21 -7.40 13.36
N ASN A 31 -9.35 -7.80 12.81
CA ASN A 31 -9.47 -8.15 11.40
C ASN A 31 -9.99 -6.96 10.56
N ASN A 32 -9.86 -7.07 9.23
CA ASN A 32 -10.23 -5.99 8.31
C ASN A 32 -11.72 -5.61 8.38
N SER A 33 -12.60 -6.58 8.62
CA SER A 33 -14.04 -6.32 8.81
C SER A 33 -14.30 -5.48 10.05
N GLN A 34 -13.63 -5.79 11.17
CA GLN A 34 -13.71 -5.03 12.41
C GLN A 34 -13.14 -3.62 12.26
N VAL A 35 -12.07 -3.45 11.47
CA VAL A 35 -11.53 -2.12 11.14
C VAL A 35 -12.53 -1.31 10.30
N SER A 36 -13.16 -1.92 9.29
CA SER A 36 -14.18 -1.26 8.46
C SER A 36 -15.39 -0.81 9.28
N VAL A 37 -15.89 -1.67 10.17
CA VAL A 37 -16.98 -1.34 11.10
C VAL A 37 -16.52 -0.25 12.08
N GLY A 38 -15.31 -0.36 12.62
CA GLY A 38 -14.72 0.62 13.53
C GLY A 38 -14.59 2.02 12.93
N LEU A 39 -14.19 2.12 11.67
CA LEU A 39 -14.11 3.37 10.91
C LEU A 39 -15.47 4.05 10.74
N LYS A 40 -16.53 3.27 10.48
CA LYS A 40 -17.90 3.77 10.32
C LYS A 40 -18.56 4.15 11.64
N GLN A 41 -18.43 3.29 12.65
CA GLN A 41 -19.14 3.45 13.92
C GLN A 41 -18.41 4.35 14.91
N GLN A 42 -17.07 4.36 14.87
CA GLN A 42 -16.19 5.12 15.76
C GLN A 42 -16.54 4.94 17.24
N THR A 43 -16.70 3.68 17.64
CA THR A 43 -16.98 3.34 19.04
C THR A 43 -15.84 3.84 19.95
N ALA A 44 -16.15 4.15 21.20
CA ALA A 44 -15.15 4.65 22.15
C ALA A 44 -13.95 3.72 22.29
N ARG A 45 -14.19 2.40 22.24
CA ARG A 45 -13.15 1.36 22.29
C ARG A 45 -12.23 1.41 21.07
N PHE A 46 -12.80 1.56 19.87
CA PHE A 46 -12.02 1.68 18.64
C PHE A 46 -11.18 2.96 18.64
N MET A 47 -11.77 4.09 19.01
CA MET A 47 -11.07 5.37 19.06
C MET A 47 -9.97 5.41 20.12
N ALA A 48 -10.16 4.76 21.27
CA ALA A 48 -9.13 4.60 22.28
C ALA A 48 -7.95 3.77 21.75
N LEU A 49 -8.22 2.72 20.99
CA LEU A 49 -7.21 1.87 20.39
C LEU A 49 -6.41 2.62 19.30
N VAL A 50 -7.10 3.38 18.44
CA VAL A 50 -6.48 4.27 17.44
C VAL A 50 -5.53 5.27 18.12
N LYS A 51 -5.98 5.93 19.19
CA LYS A 51 -5.14 6.86 19.98
C LYS A 51 -3.97 6.15 20.66
N LYS A 52 -4.17 4.96 21.24
CA LYS A 52 -3.12 4.14 21.87
C LYS A 52 -2.03 3.74 20.88
N LEU A 53 -2.41 3.49 19.63
CA LEU A 53 -1.48 3.21 18.52
C LEU A 53 -0.82 4.50 17.98
N GLY A 54 -1.05 5.63 18.64
CA GLY A 54 -0.40 6.91 18.44
C GLY A 54 -0.89 7.66 17.19
N ILE A 55 -2.10 7.39 16.72
CA ILE A 55 -2.76 8.26 15.75
C ILE A 55 -3.32 9.44 16.55
N LYS A 56 -2.75 10.63 16.29
CA LYS A 56 -3.18 11.87 16.93
C LYS A 56 -4.47 12.32 16.26
N ILE A 57 -5.54 12.33 17.04
CA ILE A 57 -6.85 12.81 16.61
C ILE A 57 -7.06 14.12 17.34
N ASP A 58 -6.91 15.21 16.62
CA ASP A 58 -7.27 16.53 17.12
C ASP A 58 -8.79 16.64 17.12
N GLN A 59 -9.39 16.61 18.31
CA GLN A 59 -10.85 16.70 18.49
C GLN A 59 -11.36 18.13 18.63
N ASN A 60 -10.52 19.13 18.35
CA ASN A 60 -10.93 20.52 18.44
C ASN A 60 -11.43 20.98 17.08
N GLY A 61 -12.73 21.24 17.01
CA GLY A 61 -13.43 21.79 15.86
C GLY A 61 -13.03 23.23 15.55
N ASP A 62 -11.79 23.43 15.15
CA ASP A 62 -11.40 24.54 14.28
C ASP A 62 -10.72 23.93 13.06
N GLY A 63 -11.37 24.06 11.91
CA GLY A 63 -10.78 23.71 10.62
C GLY A 63 -9.42 24.38 10.47
N ASN A 64 -8.46 23.64 9.92
CA ASN A 64 -7.03 23.96 9.80
C ASN A 64 -6.15 23.47 10.95
N LYS A 65 -6.03 22.15 11.08
CA LYS A 65 -4.70 21.59 11.28
C LYS A 65 -4.21 21.05 9.95
N LYS A 66 -3.57 21.95 9.19
CA LYS A 66 -2.59 21.58 8.17
C LYS A 66 -1.64 20.61 8.87
N VAL A 67 -1.78 19.30 8.62
CA VAL A 67 -0.65 18.38 8.76
C VAL A 67 0.50 19.13 8.10
N ALA A 68 1.55 19.43 8.88
CA ALA A 68 2.58 20.36 8.46
C ALA A 68 2.98 20.00 7.03
N ASN A 69 2.77 20.92 6.09
CA ASN A 69 2.78 20.67 4.65
C ASN A 69 4.06 19.91 4.20
N GLU A 70 5.11 20.05 5.01
CA GLU A 70 6.41 19.39 4.92
C GLU A 70 6.36 17.88 5.19
N ASP A 71 5.63 17.39 6.18
CA ASP A 71 5.48 15.95 6.46
C ASP A 71 4.73 15.24 5.33
N ILE A 72 3.67 15.88 4.80
CA ILE A 72 2.94 15.37 3.64
C ILE A 72 3.86 15.35 2.42
N ARG A 73 4.63 16.43 2.17
CA ARG A 73 5.60 16.48 1.06
C ARG A 73 6.66 15.40 1.18
N ASN A 74 7.20 15.19 2.36
CA ASN A 74 8.21 14.15 2.61
C ASN A 74 7.64 12.73 2.40
N GLN A 75 6.39 12.49 2.78
CA GLN A 75 5.72 11.22 2.51
C GLN A 75 5.40 11.05 1.03
N LEU A 76 4.96 12.11 0.36
CA LEU A 76 4.68 12.09 -1.08
C LEU A 76 5.96 11.81 -1.88
N GLN A 77 7.07 12.46 -1.51
CA GLN A 77 8.38 12.25 -2.12
C GLN A 77 8.86 10.81 -1.91
N ASN A 78 8.80 10.29 -0.68
CA ASN A 78 9.14 8.88 -0.42
C ASN A 78 8.26 7.90 -1.21
N CYS A 79 6.97 8.21 -1.39
CA CYS A 79 6.08 7.42 -2.25
C CYS A 79 6.50 7.49 -3.72
N MET A 80 6.83 8.68 -4.23
CA MET A 80 7.32 8.86 -5.60
C MET A 80 8.63 8.13 -5.85
N ASP A 81 9.58 8.20 -4.91
CA ASP A 81 10.88 7.53 -5.02
C ASP A 81 10.70 6.00 -5.03
N ARG A 82 9.81 5.47 -4.19
CA ARG A 82 9.47 4.04 -4.19
C ARG A 82 8.78 3.63 -5.49
N LEU A 83 7.91 4.48 -6.03
CA LEU A 83 7.21 4.22 -7.29
C LEU A 83 8.21 4.17 -8.46
N ALA A 84 9.13 5.12 -8.54
CA ALA A 84 10.21 5.14 -9.55
C ALA A 84 11.13 3.90 -9.43
N SER A 85 11.46 3.47 -8.21
CA SER A 85 12.22 2.24 -7.98
C SER A 85 11.46 1.00 -8.47
N LEU A 86 10.17 0.90 -8.17
CA LEU A 86 9.32 -0.20 -8.62
C LEU A 86 9.19 -0.23 -10.14
N GLU A 87 9.01 0.92 -10.80
CA GLU A 87 8.98 1.02 -12.27
C GLU A 87 10.29 0.56 -12.91
N THR A 88 11.43 0.86 -12.28
CA THR A 88 12.75 0.41 -12.74
C THR A 88 12.85 -1.12 -12.67
N ILE A 89 12.49 -1.70 -11.52
CA ILE A 89 12.48 -3.16 -11.34
C ILE A 89 11.56 -3.81 -12.37
N LEU A 90 10.39 -3.23 -12.64
CA LEU A 90 9.42 -3.78 -13.58
C LEU A 90 10.00 -3.83 -15.00
N LYS A 91 10.66 -2.76 -15.46
CA LYS A 91 11.37 -2.71 -16.74
C LYS A 91 12.50 -3.73 -16.83
N GLU A 92 13.26 -3.93 -15.74
CA GLU A 92 14.31 -4.97 -15.71
C GLU A 92 13.71 -6.37 -15.84
N LYS A 93 12.59 -6.65 -15.17
CA LYS A 93 11.89 -7.93 -15.28
C LYS A 93 11.33 -8.16 -16.68
N GLU A 94 10.79 -7.14 -17.33
CA GLU A 94 10.33 -7.22 -18.73
C GLU A 94 11.46 -7.63 -19.67
N LYS A 95 12.65 -7.04 -19.54
CA LYS A 95 13.84 -7.42 -20.34
C LYS A 95 14.26 -8.87 -20.12
N VAL A 96 14.22 -9.35 -18.87
CA VAL A 96 14.53 -10.74 -18.54
C VAL A 96 13.53 -11.69 -19.21
N ILE A 97 12.24 -11.36 -19.16
CA ILE A 97 11.18 -12.15 -19.80
C ILE A 97 11.39 -12.19 -21.32
N GLU A 98 11.70 -11.05 -21.94
CA GLU A 98 12.00 -10.99 -23.38
C GLU A 98 13.19 -11.89 -23.75
N HIS A 99 14.28 -11.83 -22.99
CA HIS A 99 15.44 -12.67 -23.20
C HIS A 99 15.11 -14.17 -23.07
N GLN A 100 14.37 -14.56 -22.03
CA GLN A 100 13.92 -15.93 -21.84
C GLN A 100 13.05 -16.43 -22.99
N ASN A 101 12.14 -15.60 -23.50
CA ASN A 101 11.29 -15.92 -24.64
C ASN A 101 12.11 -16.11 -25.92
N ASN A 102 13.15 -15.30 -26.14
CA ASN A 102 14.04 -15.46 -27.29
C ASN A 102 14.85 -16.76 -27.20
N MET A 103 15.35 -17.13 -26.01
CA MET A 103 16.01 -18.42 -25.81
C MET A 103 15.07 -19.60 -26.07
N LEU A 104 13.84 -19.54 -25.59
CA LEU A 104 12.83 -20.57 -25.84
C LEU A 104 12.56 -20.76 -27.35
N LYS A 105 12.49 -19.67 -28.12
CA LYS A 105 12.33 -19.73 -29.57
C LYS A 105 13.52 -20.42 -30.24
N MET A 106 14.76 -20.05 -29.88
CA MET A 106 15.96 -20.68 -30.42
C MET A 106 16.03 -22.17 -30.08
N MET A 107 15.74 -22.55 -28.84
CA MET A 107 15.72 -23.96 -28.43
C MET A 107 14.64 -24.76 -29.16
N THR A 108 13.44 -24.18 -29.33
CA THR A 108 12.35 -24.82 -30.09
C THR A 108 12.76 -25.08 -31.53
N GLN A 109 13.34 -24.07 -32.21
CA GLN A 109 13.84 -24.21 -33.59
C GLN A 109 14.93 -25.27 -33.69
N PHE A 110 15.90 -25.26 -32.77
CA PHE A 110 16.97 -26.26 -32.72
C PHE A 110 16.42 -27.70 -32.60
N VAL A 111 15.44 -27.91 -31.72
CA VAL A 111 14.81 -29.23 -31.55
C VAL A 111 14.06 -29.65 -32.82
N GLU A 112 13.38 -28.74 -33.51
CA GLU A 112 12.69 -29.04 -34.77
C GLU A 112 13.68 -29.44 -35.88
N GLU A 113 14.81 -28.75 -36.00
CA GLU A 113 15.86 -29.08 -36.97
C GLU A 113 16.48 -30.45 -36.70
N MET A 114 16.76 -30.77 -35.43
CA MET A 114 17.28 -32.08 -35.04
C MET A 114 16.28 -33.20 -35.35
N LYS A 115 14.98 -32.99 -35.12
CA LYS A 115 13.93 -33.94 -35.49
C LYS A 115 13.84 -34.17 -37.00
N LYS A 116 14.08 -33.14 -37.81
CA LYS A 116 14.10 -33.26 -39.29
C LYS A 116 15.32 -34.02 -39.80
N LYS A 117 16.49 -33.84 -39.18
CA LYS A 117 17.73 -34.55 -39.55
C LYS A 117 17.74 -36.03 -39.17
N ASN A 118 17.02 -36.41 -38.12
CA ASN A 118 16.94 -37.79 -37.63
C ASN A 118 15.74 -38.59 -38.21
N ARG A 119 15.04 -38.04 -39.20
CA ARG A 119 14.04 -38.73 -40.03
C ARG A 119 14.61 -38.97 -41.41
#